data_AF-A0A535VP79-F1
#
_entry.id   AF-A0A535VP79-F1
#
_cell.length_a   1.000
_cell.length_b   1.000
_cell.length_c   1.000
_cell.angle_alpha   90.00
_cell.angle_beta   90.00
_cell.angle_gamma   90.00
#
_symmetry.space_group_name_H-M   'P 1'
#
loop_
_entity.id
_entity.type
_entity.pdbx_description
1 polymer ?
#
loop_
_entity_poly.entity_id
_entity_poly.type
_entity_poly.pdbx_seq_one_letter_code
_entity_poly.pdbx_strand_id
1 'polypeptide(L)'
;MRDWQLTLNEQFLISIPRLERGSIFDPAGRKPAWSGNPWNAFPLLVASSSLARRRDRRQELLAAAPWDVVIVDGADEARCSGRGPTRSPNELLALLQAMRSNHSWRAVYLIASSPQGLHADTLDLVDLLGRQGSTDG
;
A
#
# COMPACT_ATOMS: atom_id res chain seq x y z
N MET A 1 -3.71 11.61 5.37
CA MET A 1 -3.54 10.60 6.43
C MET A 1 -4.31 10.95 7.70
N ARG A 2 -4.08 12.12 8.32
CA ARG A 2 -4.89 12.57 9.46
C ARG A 2 -6.36 12.72 9.08
N ASP A 3 -6.62 13.28 7.89
CA ASP A 3 -8.00 13.43 7.39
C ASP A 3 -8.67 12.07 7.21
N TRP A 4 -8.01 11.10 6.56
CA TRP A 4 -8.48 9.71 6.47
C TRP A 4 -8.81 9.09 7.84
N GLN A 5 -7.92 9.26 8.83
CA GLN A 5 -8.11 8.75 10.19
C GLN A 5 -9.32 9.41 10.87
N LEU A 6 -9.49 10.73 10.72
CA LEU A 6 -10.61 11.48 11.29
C LEU A 6 -11.92 11.11 10.60
N THR A 7 -11.98 11.10 9.27
CA THR A 7 -13.17 10.73 8.50
C THR A 7 -13.65 9.32 8.85
N LEU A 8 -12.76 8.34 8.96
CA LEU A 8 -13.12 6.98 9.36
C LEU A 8 -13.68 6.91 10.79
N ASN A 9 -13.10 7.68 11.71
CA ASN A 9 -13.55 7.73 13.08
C ASN A 9 -14.90 8.46 13.24
N GLU A 10 -15.09 9.59 12.55
CA GLU A 10 -16.26 10.45 12.68
C GLU A 10 -17.47 9.91 11.92
N GLN A 11 -17.27 9.42 10.69
CA GLN A 11 -18.37 9.04 9.80
C GLN A 11 -18.70 7.55 9.86
N PHE A 12 -17.73 6.71 10.21
CA PHE A 12 -17.88 5.25 10.19
C PHE A 12 -17.66 4.60 11.56
N LEU A 13 -17.34 5.38 12.60
CA LEU A 13 -17.00 4.90 13.95
C LEU A 13 -15.84 3.88 13.95
N ILE A 14 -14.95 3.95 12.96
CA ILE A 14 -13.77 3.09 12.83
C ILE A 14 -12.58 3.81 13.45
N SER A 15 -12.14 3.33 14.62
CA SER A 15 -10.93 3.82 15.27
C SER A 15 -9.69 3.15 14.67
N ILE A 16 -9.11 3.78 13.64
CA ILE A 16 -7.90 3.29 12.97
C ILE A 16 -6.64 4.00 13.49
N PRO A 17 -5.66 3.29 14.07
CA PRO A 17 -4.35 3.86 14.38
C PRO A 17 -3.59 4.23 13.10
N ARG A 18 -2.81 5.32 13.16
CA ARG A 18 -1.90 5.68 12.07
C ARG A 18 -0.44 5.48 12.47
N LEU A 19 0.34 4.87 11.58
CA LEU A 19 1.78 4.79 11.69
C LEU A 19 2.42 5.97 10.96
N GLU A 20 3.09 6.85 11.72
CA GLU A 20 3.79 8.02 11.19
C GLU A 20 5.19 8.11 11.83
N ARG A 21 6.24 8.18 10.99
CA ARG A 21 7.64 8.36 11.43
C ARG A 21 8.08 7.38 12.54
N GLY A 22 7.56 6.15 12.51
CA GLY A 22 7.88 5.12 13.50
C GLY A 22 7.12 5.21 14.83
N SER A 23 6.17 6.14 14.96
CA SER A 23 5.22 6.20 16.07
C SER A 23 3.81 5.87 15.59
N ILE A 24 3.02 5.26 16.47
CA ILE A 24 1.60 4.99 16.22
C ILE A 24 0.76 5.99 17.00
N PHE A 25 -0.26 6.55 16.36
CA PHE A 25 -1.19 7.49 16.97
C PHE A 25 -2.63 7.04 16.77
N ASP A 26 -3.43 7.07 17.83
CA ASP A 26 -4.88 6.87 17.75
C ASP A 26 -5.58 8.12 17.15
N PRO A 27 -6.89 8.06 16.84
CA PRO A 27 -7.63 9.22 16.33
C PRO A 27 -7.63 10.44 17.26
N ALA A 28 -7.44 10.25 18.57
CA ALA A 28 -7.32 11.31 19.56
C ALA A 28 -5.88 11.89 19.66
N GLY A 29 -4.94 11.40 18.85
CA GLY A 29 -3.54 11.83 18.86
C GLY A 29 -2.69 11.24 19.99
N ARG A 30 -3.21 10.28 20.76
CA ARG A 30 -2.47 9.58 21.81
C ARG A 30 -1.60 8.48 21.20
N LYS A 31 -0.52 8.12 21.89
CA LYS A 31 0.36 7.01 21.51
C LYS A 31 -0.04 5.76 22.29
N PRO A 32 -0.80 4.82 21.71
CA PRO A 32 -1.10 3.56 22.38
C PRO A 32 0.19 2.76 22.62
N ALA A 33 0.19 1.88 23.62
CA ALA A 33 1.27 0.93 23.83
C ALA A 33 1.25 -0.15 22.74
N TRP A 34 2.41 -0.49 22.20
CA TRP A 34 2.60 -1.57 21.24
C TRP A 34 4.05 -2.09 21.32
N SER A 35 4.28 -3.29 20.80
CA SER A 35 5.60 -3.91 20.75
C SER A 35 5.76 -4.75 19.50
N GLY A 36 7.00 -5.01 19.09
CA GLY A 36 7.28 -5.81 17.90
C GLY A 36 7.22 -5.00 16.62
N ASN A 37 6.61 -5.56 15.58
CA ASN A 37 6.58 -4.94 14.27
C ASN A 37 5.41 -3.93 14.18
N PRO A 38 5.67 -2.64 13.86
CA PRO A 38 4.62 -1.62 13.82
C PRO A 38 3.52 -1.89 12.79
N TRP A 39 3.82 -2.63 11.71
CA TRP A 39 2.88 -2.87 10.60
C TRP A 39 1.81 -3.93 10.91
N ASN A 40 1.99 -4.73 11.95
CA ASN A 40 0.99 -5.68 12.45
C ASN A 40 0.69 -5.49 13.95
N ALA A 41 1.09 -4.35 14.51
CA ALA A 41 0.84 -4.02 15.91
C ALA A 41 -0.67 -3.90 16.25
N PHE A 42 -1.49 -3.61 15.24
CA PHE A 42 -2.94 -3.47 15.36
C PHE A 42 -3.63 -4.16 14.17
N PRO A 43 -4.87 -4.67 14.34
CA PRO A 43 -5.61 -5.34 13.27
C PRO A 43 -5.97 -4.39 12.11
N LEU A 44 -6.12 -3.10 12.40
CA LEU A 44 -6.28 -2.03 11.41
C LEU A 44 -5.15 -1.04 11.58
N LEU A 45 -4.57 -0.58 10.48
CA LEU A 45 -3.50 0.41 10.49
C LEU A 45 -3.53 1.22 9.19
N VAL A 46 -3.33 2.53 9.31
CA VAL A 46 -3.10 3.41 8.15
C VAL A 46 -1.68 3.98 8.19
N ALA A 47 -1.00 3.99 7.05
CA ALA A 47 0.35 4.53 6.92
C ALA A 47 0.52 5.20 5.56
N SER A 48 1.51 6.09 5.42
CA SER A 48 1.81 6.68 4.11
C SER A 48 2.55 5.68 3.23
N SER A 49 2.26 5.72 1.94
CA SER A 49 3.03 4.99 0.92
C SER A 49 4.51 5.39 0.96
N SER A 50 4.82 6.67 1.21
CA SER A 50 6.20 7.15 1.37
C SER A 50 6.95 6.50 2.53
N LEU A 51 6.28 6.18 3.64
CA LEU A 51 6.89 5.45 4.75
C LEU A 51 7.12 3.99 4.37
N ALA A 52 6.14 3.37 3.71
CA ALA A 52 6.17 1.96 3.31
C ALA A 52 7.27 1.65 2.28
N ARG A 53 7.53 2.58 1.35
CA ARG A 53 8.51 2.43 0.26
C ARG A 53 9.97 2.50 0.73
N ARG A 54 10.25 3.09 1.90
CA ARG A 54 11.62 3.24 2.41
C ARG A 54 12.31 1.89 2.55
N ARG A 55 13.58 1.80 2.15
CA ARG A 55 14.35 0.54 2.09
C ARG A 55 14.38 -0.20 3.44
N ASP A 56 14.59 0.54 4.53
CA ASP A 56 14.60 0.02 5.91
C ASP A 56 13.22 -0.45 6.38
N ARG A 57 12.15 0.18 5.89
CA ARG A 57 10.77 -0.11 6.30
C ARG A 57 10.08 -1.16 5.42
N ARG A 58 10.54 -1.33 4.18
CA ARG A 58 10.00 -2.32 3.23
C ARG A 58 10.16 -3.75 3.74
N GLN A 59 11.33 -4.10 4.28
CA GLN A 59 11.55 -5.43 4.85
C GLN A 59 10.70 -5.66 6.10
N GLU A 60 10.61 -4.66 6.97
CA GLU A 60 9.74 -4.67 8.16
C GLU A 60 8.27 -4.90 7.76
N LEU A 61 7.78 -4.19 6.73
CA LEU A 61 6.45 -4.38 6.18
C LEU A 61 6.27 -5.81 5.65
N LEU A 62 7.14 -6.30 4.77
CA LEU A 62 7.00 -7.65 4.22
C LEU A 62 7.02 -8.76 5.30
N ALA A 63 7.75 -8.55 6.39
CA ALA A 63 7.77 -9.46 7.53
C ALA A 63 6.53 -9.40 8.42
N ALA A 64 5.69 -8.36 8.29
CA ALA A 64 4.47 -8.19 9.05
C ALA A 64 3.25 -8.92 8.45
N ALA A 65 3.36 -9.30 7.18
CA ALA A 65 2.39 -10.09 6.45
C ALA A 65 2.07 -11.43 7.16
N PRO A 66 0.91 -12.07 6.88
CA PRO A 66 -0.11 -11.69 5.88
C PRO A 66 -1.22 -10.77 6.41
N TRP A 67 -1.83 -10.01 5.50
CA TRP A 67 -3.04 -9.22 5.74
C TRP A 67 -4.25 -9.81 5.01
N ASP A 68 -5.44 -9.69 5.59
CA ASP A 68 -6.67 -10.06 4.89
C ASP A 68 -6.96 -9.09 3.73
N VAL A 69 -6.82 -7.79 3.97
CA VAL A 69 -7.11 -6.74 2.98
C VAL A 69 -6.04 -5.66 3.04
N VAL A 70 -5.54 -5.26 1.87
CA VAL A 70 -4.69 -4.07 1.70
C VAL A 70 -5.42 -3.06 0.82
N ILE A 71 -5.49 -1.80 1.25
CA ILE A 71 -6.07 -0.70 0.47
C ILE A 71 -4.96 0.29 0.15
N VAL A 72 -4.80 0.62 -1.13
CA VAL A 72 -3.81 1.60 -1.60
C VAL A 72 -4.57 2.77 -2.23
N ASP A 73 -4.58 3.90 -1.53
CA ASP A 73 -5.04 5.17 -2.06
C ASP A 73 -3.93 5.87 -2.86
N GLY A 74 -4.28 6.53 -3.97
CA GLY A 74 -3.32 7.08 -4.94
C GLY A 74 -2.53 6.01 -5.71
N ALA A 75 -3.18 4.88 -6.03
CA ALA A 75 -2.54 3.75 -6.70
C ALA A 75 -2.00 4.11 -8.10
N ASP A 76 -2.51 5.16 -8.75
CA ASP A 76 -1.98 5.72 -10.00
C ASP A 76 -0.52 6.20 -9.90
N GLU A 77 -0.01 6.43 -8.68
CA GLU A 77 1.42 6.63 -8.49
C GLU A 77 2.26 5.40 -8.81
N ALA A 78 1.72 4.18 -8.72
CA ALA A 78 2.45 2.94 -8.95
C ALA A 78 2.57 2.63 -10.44
N ARG A 79 3.66 3.10 -11.06
CA ARG A 79 3.89 2.96 -12.49
C ARG A 79 5.36 2.64 -12.79
N CYS A 80 5.60 2.13 -13.97
CA CYS A 80 6.93 2.09 -14.53
C CYS A 80 7.36 3.48 -15.02
N SER A 81 8.65 3.78 -14.87
CA SER A 81 9.32 4.88 -15.59
C SER A 81 10.11 4.34 -16.78
N GLY A 82 10.40 5.20 -17.76
CA GLY A 82 11.13 4.83 -18.97
C GLY A 82 10.24 4.32 -20.12
N ARG A 83 10.85 3.87 -21.22
CA ARG A 83 10.15 3.32 -22.40
C ARG A 83 10.91 2.12 -22.96
N GLY A 84 10.16 1.10 -23.39
CA GLY A 84 10.75 -0.10 -24.00
C GLY A 84 11.73 -0.82 -23.05
N PRO A 85 12.98 -1.10 -23.46
CA PRO A 85 13.96 -1.85 -22.66
C PRO A 85 14.35 -1.17 -21.33
N THR A 86 14.11 0.12 -21.17
CA THR A 86 14.45 0.88 -19.96
C THR A 86 13.30 0.99 -18.97
N ARG A 87 12.20 0.26 -19.21
CA ARG A 87 11.03 0.25 -18.33
C ARG A 87 11.40 -0.34 -16.97
N SER A 88 11.33 0.47 -15.92
CA SER A 88 11.64 0.05 -14.54
C SER A 88 10.51 0.45 -13.60
N PRO A 89 10.07 -0.42 -12.67
CA PRO A 89 9.07 -0.04 -11.69
C PRO A 89 9.60 1.04 -10.75
N ASN A 90 8.77 2.02 -10.43
CA ASN A 90 9.10 2.95 -9.36
C ASN A 90 8.98 2.29 -7.98
N GLU A 91 9.34 3.01 -6.92
CA GLU A 91 9.37 2.45 -5.57
C GLU A 91 8.01 1.90 -5.09
N LEU A 92 6.87 2.51 -5.47
CA LEU A 92 5.55 1.99 -5.11
C LEU A 92 5.27 0.68 -5.82
N LEU A 93 5.44 0.67 -7.14
CA LEU A 93 5.15 -0.50 -7.95
C LEU A 93 6.05 -1.66 -7.55
N ALA A 94 7.34 -1.39 -7.30
CA ALA A 94 8.29 -2.39 -6.82
C ALA A 94 7.90 -2.93 -5.44
N LEU A 95 7.40 -2.09 -4.53
CA LEU A 95 6.89 -2.53 -3.22
C LEU A 95 5.68 -3.46 -3.39
N LEU A 96 4.69 -3.04 -4.17
CA LEU A 96 3.48 -3.83 -4.40
C LEU A 96 3.78 -5.16 -5.09
N GLN A 97 4.69 -5.18 -6.07
CA GLN A 97 5.17 -6.41 -6.71
C GLN A 97 5.79 -7.36 -5.68
N ALA A 98 6.66 -6.86 -4.78
CA ALA A 98 7.24 -7.72 -3.75
C ALA A 98 6.22 -8.20 -2.72
N MET A 99 5.26 -7.35 -2.33
CA MET A 99 4.18 -7.78 -1.45
C MET A 99 3.34 -8.88 -2.09
N ARG A 100 3.05 -8.78 -3.40
CA ARG A 100 2.38 -9.84 -4.17
C ARG A 100 3.19 -11.13 -4.22
N SER A 101 4.48 -11.06 -4.56
CA SER A 101 5.37 -12.22 -4.60
C SER A 101 5.51 -12.91 -3.24
N ASN A 102 5.40 -12.15 -2.15
CA ASN A 102 5.42 -12.65 -0.78
C ASN A 102 4.02 -13.08 -0.27
N HIS A 103 3.00 -13.13 -1.13
CA HIS A 103 1.62 -13.44 -0.76
C HIS A 103 1.11 -12.61 0.44
N SER A 104 1.47 -11.32 0.46
CA SER A 104 1.29 -10.50 1.65
C SER A 104 -0.17 -10.14 1.93
N TRP A 105 -1.08 -10.31 0.97
CA TRP A 105 -2.50 -10.03 1.14
C TRP A 105 -3.38 -11.14 0.56
N ARG A 106 -4.60 -11.31 1.12
CA ARG A 106 -5.66 -12.13 0.50
C ARG A 106 -6.43 -11.33 -0.55
N ALA A 107 -6.71 -10.06 -0.28
CA ALA A 107 -7.35 -9.14 -1.22
C ALA A 107 -6.64 -7.77 -1.23
N VAL A 108 -6.64 -7.11 -2.39
CA VAL A 108 -6.09 -5.76 -2.55
C VAL A 108 -7.08 -4.86 -3.28
N TYR A 109 -7.31 -3.66 -2.74
CA TYR A 109 -8.09 -2.61 -3.38
C TYR A 109 -7.15 -1.45 -3.78
N LEU A 110 -7.17 -1.11 -5.07
CA LEU A 110 -6.36 -0.04 -5.64
C LEU A 110 -7.29 1.12 -6.00
N ILE A 111 -7.16 2.24 -5.29
CA ILE A 111 -7.93 3.46 -5.54
C ILE A 111 -7.03 4.42 -6.29
N ALA A 112 -7.36 4.69 -7.55
CA ALA A 112 -6.61 5.58 -8.41
C ALA A 112 -7.44 6.83 -8.68
N SER A 113 -6.83 8.01 -8.50
CA SER A 113 -7.44 9.27 -8.88
C SER A 113 -7.19 9.46 -10.37
N SER A 114 -8.05 8.89 -11.22
CA SER A 114 -7.94 8.87 -12.68
C SER A 114 -7.16 10.06 -13.26
N PRO A 115 -5.89 9.90 -13.69
CA PRO A 115 -5.25 10.90 -14.52
C PRO A 115 -5.78 10.77 -15.95
N GLN A 116 -5.77 11.89 -16.65
CA GLN A 116 -6.32 12.07 -17.99
C GLN A 116 -5.75 11.04 -18.99
N GLY A 117 -6.56 10.06 -19.39
CA GLY A 117 -6.29 9.18 -20.53
C GLY A 117 -5.82 7.78 -20.18
N LEU A 118 -6.62 6.79 -20.60
CA LEU A 118 -6.23 5.39 -20.70
C LEU A 118 -5.02 5.26 -21.63
N HIS A 119 -3.77 5.15 -21.13
CA HIS A 119 -2.67 4.85 -22.06
C HIS A 119 -1.45 4.08 -21.57
N ALA A 120 -1.08 4.06 -20.29
CA ALA A 120 0.05 3.24 -19.84
C ALA A 120 0.01 2.88 -18.36
N ASP A 121 -0.30 3.86 -17.51
CA ASP A 121 -0.15 3.73 -16.05
C ASP A 121 -1.12 2.71 -15.44
N THR A 122 -2.33 2.56 -16.01
CA THR A 122 -3.30 1.55 -15.56
C THR A 122 -2.87 0.11 -15.92
N LEU A 123 -2.08 -0.08 -16.99
CA LEU A 123 -1.63 -1.42 -17.39
C LEU A 123 -0.69 -2.02 -16.34
N ASP A 124 0.18 -1.21 -15.72
CA ASP A 124 1.07 -1.68 -14.66
C ASP A 124 0.28 -2.19 -13.43
N LEU A 125 -0.87 -1.56 -13.12
CA LEU A 125 -1.78 -2.01 -12.06
C LEU A 125 -2.51 -3.30 -12.44
N VAL A 126 -2.93 -3.44 -13.70
CA VAL A 126 -3.54 -4.69 -14.20
C VAL A 126 -2.53 -5.83 -14.17
N ASP A 127 -1.29 -5.58 -14.61
CA ASP A 127 -0.21 -6.55 -14.56
C ASP A 127 0.11 -6.94 -13.11
N LEU A 128 0.07 -5.97 -12.18
CA LEU A 128 0.18 -6.19 -10.74
C LEU A 128 -0.95 -7.05 -10.16
N LEU A 129 -2.19 -6.93 -10.61
CA LEU A 129 -3.29 -7.80 -10.18
C LEU A 129 -3.21 -9.19 -10.83
N GLY A 130 -2.47 -9.29 -11.93
CA GLY A 130 -2.31 -10.49 -12.72
C GLY A 130 -3.18 -10.45 -13.94
N ARG A 131 -2.56 -10.23 -15.11
CA ARG A 131 -3.11 -10.78 -16.34
C ARG A 131 -3.11 -12.31 -16.21
N GLN A 132 -4.29 -12.92 -16.23
CA GLN A 132 -4.44 -14.30 -16.68
C GLN A 132 -4.14 -14.27 -18.19
N GLY A 133 -2.87 -14.34 -18.56
CA GLY A 133 -2.40 -14.38 -19.93
C GLY A 133 -1.59 -15.65 -20.13
N SER A 134 -2.25 -16.81 -20.19
CA SER A 134 -1.68 -17.95 -20.89
C SER A 134 -1.68 -17.62 -22.38
N THR A 135 -0.60 -17.04 -22.85
CA THR A 135 -0.16 -17.17 -24.25
C THR A 135 1.13 -17.97 -24.25
N ASP A 136 1.06 -19.18 -23.72
CA ASP A 136 1.84 -20.32 -24.21
C ASP A 136 0.79 -21.12 -25.01
N GLY A 137 0.90 -21.35 -26.32
CA GLY A 137 2.06 -21.79 -27.08
C GLY A 137 1.65 -23.12 -27.70
#